data_AF-J7S388-F1
#
_entry.id   AF-J7S388-F1
#
_cell.length_a   1.000
_cell.length_b   1.000
_cell.length_c   1.000
_cell.angle_alpha   90.00
_cell.angle_beta   90.00
_cell.angle_gamma   90.00
#
_symmetry.space_group_name_H-M   'P 1'
#
loop_
_entity.id
_entity.type
_entity.pdbx_description
1 polymer ?
#
loop_
_entity_poly.entity_id
_entity_poly.type
_entity_poly.pdbx_seq_one_letter_code
_entity_poly.pdbx_strand_id
1 'polypeptide(L)'
;MDAELQHLIVLLRDRGSIVQQSSVKRSVINNLAYYVPRITSLKVLETIVAELWNSALQSDADTSLELQEMCQSIFFWKLQISEPSLDVPEFYEVWNRHIVACSQWTVPKLAMVSGLLSTEALFLQLQNRFYTDRKGICSRYYKNWRSAYFVPLLTNYLNQGGLTLSSKDLIVQIYTFAPSEGDLARTQLHWDFITDSCIRQLIHYITHGETELDMYLQKNVNQIARTLQISLLRTDSSTLARNLEQLTKACQTLSYRECRSAMPNKSYSNDHYSGILLTVILTTKSIIDSVRNIPRLWCIQMITCLYNLHFITLDFGTTGFQTFEDVFAKLSTFITLPVGQFQRQDDYISLIKGFIGGIDFNTQYPNKINDSRLLFTLSLLERTLLLLSGSTLRELVTAPEFTFVLKNLNSYSNEIREAAHSVILTYYKVESIETSVRQWQSTFIDEYLVLSFRQYFNSELTESQLLHIIQKLSVSIPYLQTMDLDICRRLVQKMYLQFLNIPKGKMRWNVMLLKCIICMIPYINMRYCLDWLDNVKELLFSGEFDEITRQEIADSLWDMISTSGSQIAIKWWYVSFVTTPQSRL
;
A
#
# COMPACT_ATOMS: atom_id res chain seq x y z
N MET A 1 -1.76 -7.38 -49.33
CA MET A 1 -1.61 -6.03 -48.78
C MET A 1 -2.31 -4.96 -49.64
N ASP A 2 -1.94 -4.77 -50.91
CA ASP A 2 -2.52 -3.67 -51.71
C ASP A 2 -4.03 -3.74 -51.93
N ALA A 3 -4.59 -4.92 -52.19
CA ALA A 3 -6.05 -5.10 -52.34
C ALA A 3 -6.81 -4.84 -51.02
N GLU A 4 -6.24 -5.23 -49.89
CA GLU A 4 -6.82 -5.01 -48.54
C GLU A 4 -6.78 -3.53 -48.16
N LEU A 5 -5.68 -2.82 -48.48
CA LEU A 5 -5.54 -1.38 -48.28
C LEU A 5 -6.53 -0.59 -49.13
N GLN A 6 -6.73 -0.97 -50.40
CA GLN A 6 -7.72 -0.33 -51.26
C GLN A 6 -9.16 -0.56 -50.75
N HIS A 7 -9.47 -1.77 -50.29
CA HIS A 7 -10.75 -2.05 -49.67
C HIS A 7 -10.97 -1.20 -48.41
N LEU A 8 -9.93 -1.03 -47.59
CA LEU A 8 -9.98 -0.19 -46.39
C LEU A 8 -10.18 1.30 -46.72
N ILE A 9 -9.54 1.81 -47.78
CA ILE A 9 -9.78 3.18 -48.30
C ILE A 9 -11.24 3.34 -48.73
N VAL A 10 -11.81 2.37 -49.45
CA VAL A 10 -13.21 2.39 -49.88
C VAL A 10 -14.15 2.43 -48.68
N LEU A 11 -13.89 1.63 -47.65
CA LEU A 11 -14.67 1.65 -46.41
C LEU A 11 -14.60 3.02 -45.73
N LEU A 12 -13.41 3.62 -45.60
CA LEU A 12 -13.26 4.95 -44.97
C LEU A 12 -14.00 6.06 -45.72
N ARG A 13 -14.15 5.94 -47.05
CA ARG A 13 -14.92 6.85 -47.89
C ARG A 13 -16.43 6.66 -47.74
N ASP A 14 -16.87 5.45 -47.43
CA ASP A 14 -18.28 5.14 -47.26
C ASP A 14 -18.81 5.70 -45.93
N ARG A 15 -19.56 6.80 -46.04
CA ARG A 15 -20.16 7.49 -44.90
C ARG A 15 -21.38 6.77 -44.33
N GLY A 16 -21.94 5.78 -45.03
CA GLY A 16 -23.18 5.10 -44.66
C GLY A 16 -22.97 3.81 -43.85
N SER A 17 -22.10 2.90 -44.31
CA SER A 17 -21.96 1.56 -43.69
C SER A 17 -21.23 1.56 -42.35
N ILE A 18 -20.22 2.43 -42.19
CA ILE A 18 -19.40 2.52 -40.95
C ILE A 18 -20.21 3.04 -39.76
N VAL A 19 -21.17 3.94 -40.01
CA VAL A 19 -21.96 4.61 -38.94
C VAL A 19 -23.02 3.67 -38.36
N GLN A 20 -23.49 2.69 -39.13
CA GLN A 20 -24.66 1.89 -38.75
C GLN A 20 -24.31 0.55 -38.08
N GLN A 21 -23.07 0.06 -38.18
CA GLN A 21 -22.68 -1.27 -37.67
C GLN A 21 -21.41 -1.22 -36.79
N SER A 22 -21.58 -1.44 -35.49
CA SER A 22 -20.50 -1.43 -34.48
C SER A 22 -19.42 -2.50 -34.73
N SER A 23 -19.79 -3.66 -35.28
CA SER A 23 -18.85 -4.73 -35.65
C SER A 23 -17.93 -4.36 -36.82
N VAL A 24 -18.47 -3.68 -37.84
CA VAL A 24 -17.71 -3.18 -39.00
C VAL A 24 -16.76 -2.08 -38.56
N LYS A 25 -17.24 -1.15 -37.73
CA LYS A 25 -16.44 -0.08 -37.13
C LYS A 25 -15.20 -0.61 -36.40
N ARG A 26 -15.35 -1.57 -35.48
CA ARG A 26 -14.20 -2.21 -34.80
C ARG A 26 -13.27 -2.95 -35.76
N SER A 27 -13.82 -3.61 -36.77
CA SER A 27 -13.02 -4.32 -37.77
C SER A 27 -12.15 -3.35 -38.59
N VAL A 28 -12.70 -2.20 -38.99
CA VAL A 28 -11.95 -1.14 -39.69
C VAL A 28 -10.84 -0.59 -38.80
N ILE A 29 -11.14 -0.29 -37.53
CA ILE A 29 -10.18 0.21 -36.55
C ILE A 29 -9.02 -0.78 -36.33
N ASN A 30 -9.30 -2.06 -36.13
CA ASN A 30 -8.29 -3.10 -35.95
C ASN A 30 -7.41 -3.27 -37.20
N ASN A 31 -8.03 -3.25 -38.38
CA ASN A 31 -7.30 -3.35 -39.64
C ASN A 31 -6.42 -2.11 -39.88
N LEU A 32 -6.88 -0.91 -39.53
CA LEU A 32 -6.05 0.30 -39.56
C LEU A 32 -4.81 0.16 -38.67
N ALA A 33 -5.00 -0.26 -37.41
CA ALA A 33 -3.91 -0.48 -36.47
C ALA A 33 -2.88 -1.50 -36.97
N TYR A 34 -3.32 -2.53 -37.70
CA TYR A 34 -2.47 -3.57 -38.25
C TYR A 34 -1.74 -3.16 -39.55
N TYR A 35 -2.46 -2.61 -40.53
CA TYR A 35 -1.92 -2.40 -41.88
C TYR A 35 -1.17 -1.06 -42.03
N VAL A 36 -1.65 0.02 -41.40
CA VAL A 36 -1.06 1.37 -41.60
C VAL A 36 0.44 1.43 -41.26
N PRO A 37 0.94 0.81 -40.18
CA PRO A 37 2.38 0.83 -39.86
C PRO A 37 3.27 0.16 -40.93
N ARG A 38 2.70 -0.78 -41.70
CA ARG A 38 3.39 -1.63 -42.69
C ARG A 38 3.38 -1.06 -44.11
N ILE A 39 2.76 0.09 -44.30
CA ILE A 39 2.69 0.72 -45.63
C ILE A 39 4.11 1.08 -46.09
N THR A 40 4.45 0.67 -47.31
CA THR A 40 5.71 0.96 -47.99
C THR A 40 5.62 2.14 -48.96
N SER A 41 4.41 2.48 -49.41
CA SER A 41 4.17 3.55 -50.39
C SER A 41 3.70 4.84 -49.72
N LEU A 42 4.46 5.91 -49.88
CA LEU A 42 4.13 7.24 -49.35
C LEU A 42 2.75 7.73 -49.82
N LYS A 43 2.42 7.53 -51.10
CA LYS A 43 1.13 7.93 -51.68
C LYS A 43 -0.05 7.20 -51.04
N VAL A 44 0.13 5.91 -50.73
CA VAL A 44 -0.92 5.10 -50.10
C VAL A 44 -1.13 5.54 -48.65
N LEU A 45 -0.04 5.84 -47.92
CA LEU A 45 -0.11 6.39 -46.58
C LEU A 45 -0.84 7.75 -46.57
N GLU A 46 -0.45 8.67 -47.46
CA GLU A 46 -1.11 9.98 -47.61
C GLU A 46 -2.60 9.84 -47.89
N THR A 47 -2.98 8.91 -48.77
CA THR A 47 -4.39 8.64 -49.07
C THR A 47 -5.13 8.12 -47.84
N ILE A 48 -4.59 7.10 -47.16
CA ILE A 48 -5.27 6.51 -45.98
C ILE A 48 -5.40 7.51 -44.84
N VAL A 49 -4.35 8.28 -44.54
CA VAL A 49 -4.40 9.28 -43.47
C VAL A 49 -5.40 10.38 -43.84
N ALA A 50 -5.45 10.83 -45.10
CA ALA A 50 -6.43 11.80 -45.56
C ALA A 50 -7.87 11.29 -45.43
N GLU A 51 -8.14 10.05 -45.83
CA GLU A 51 -9.48 9.46 -45.76
C GLU A 51 -9.88 9.21 -44.30
N LEU A 52 -8.96 8.71 -43.48
CA LEU A 52 -9.19 8.55 -42.03
C LEU A 52 -9.53 9.88 -41.38
N TRP A 53 -8.80 10.96 -41.74
CA TRP A 53 -8.98 12.30 -41.17
C TRP A 53 -10.32 12.96 -41.55
N ASN A 54 -11.01 12.44 -42.58
CA ASN A 54 -12.29 12.93 -43.09
C ASN A 54 -13.41 11.89 -43.03
N SER A 55 -13.15 10.73 -42.42
CA SER A 55 -14.07 9.60 -42.36
C SER A 55 -15.21 9.81 -41.38
N ALA A 56 -16.28 9.03 -41.54
CA ALA A 56 -17.41 9.01 -40.61
C ALA A 56 -17.07 8.37 -39.24
N LEU A 57 -15.89 7.74 -39.09
CA LEU A 57 -15.43 7.27 -37.77
C LEU A 57 -15.32 8.41 -36.75
N GLN A 58 -15.21 9.65 -37.22
CA GLN A 58 -15.05 10.83 -36.39
C GLN A 58 -16.37 11.51 -35.99
N SER A 59 -17.52 11.03 -36.47
CA SER A 59 -18.81 11.66 -36.17
C SER A 59 -19.37 11.26 -34.81
N ASP A 60 -18.86 10.17 -34.23
CA ASP A 60 -19.36 9.61 -32.98
C ASP A 60 -18.31 9.77 -31.86
N ALA A 61 -18.69 10.53 -30.82
CA ALA A 61 -17.84 10.80 -29.66
C ALA A 61 -17.50 9.52 -28.88
N ASP A 62 -18.35 8.50 -28.91
CA ASP A 62 -18.13 7.23 -28.21
C ASP A 62 -16.98 6.42 -28.86
N THR A 63 -16.62 6.75 -30.10
CA THR A 63 -15.43 6.17 -30.79
C THR A 63 -14.12 6.78 -30.35
N SER A 64 -14.13 7.88 -29.59
CA SER A 64 -12.91 8.66 -29.36
C SER A 64 -11.81 7.81 -28.70
N LEU A 65 -12.17 6.96 -27.74
CA LEU A 65 -11.23 6.08 -27.06
C LEU A 65 -10.71 4.97 -27.97
N GLU A 66 -11.57 4.35 -28.80
CA GLU A 66 -11.15 3.35 -29.78
C GLU A 66 -10.18 3.96 -30.82
N LEU A 67 -10.40 5.21 -31.26
CA LEU A 67 -9.50 5.91 -32.19
C LEU A 67 -8.18 6.33 -31.54
N GLN A 68 -8.20 6.65 -30.24
CA GLN A 68 -6.99 6.89 -29.47
C GLN A 68 -6.13 5.61 -29.43
N GLU A 69 -6.71 4.47 -29.04
CA GLU A 69 -6.01 3.19 -28.93
C GLU A 69 -5.45 2.73 -30.29
N MET A 70 -6.24 2.94 -31.35
CA MET A 70 -5.83 2.69 -32.73
C MET A 70 -4.60 3.51 -33.12
N CYS A 71 -4.63 4.83 -32.89
CA CYS A 71 -3.53 5.72 -33.25
C CYS A 71 -2.28 5.45 -32.43
N GLN A 72 -2.44 5.14 -31.14
CA GLN A 72 -1.35 4.64 -30.30
C GLN A 72 -0.75 3.36 -30.88
N SER A 73 -1.59 2.40 -31.28
CA SER A 73 -1.14 1.13 -31.87
C SER A 73 -0.40 1.35 -33.19
N ILE A 74 -0.91 2.24 -34.05
CA ILE A 74 -0.25 2.57 -35.33
C ILE A 74 1.18 3.06 -35.08
N PHE A 75 1.35 4.03 -34.18
CA PHE A 75 2.66 4.61 -33.90
C PHE A 75 3.57 3.64 -33.13
N PHE A 76 3.02 2.90 -32.16
CA PHE A 76 3.75 1.88 -31.42
C PHE A 76 4.32 0.81 -32.37
N TRP A 77 3.49 0.24 -33.22
CA TRP A 77 3.94 -0.76 -34.20
C TRP A 77 4.91 -0.17 -35.20
N LYS A 78 4.70 1.07 -35.65
CA LYS A 78 5.64 1.72 -36.57
C LYS A 78 7.06 1.80 -35.99
N LEU A 79 7.18 2.00 -34.69
CA LEU A 79 8.45 2.08 -33.97
C LEU A 79 9.07 0.71 -33.66
N GLN A 80 8.29 -0.38 -33.71
CA GLN A 80 8.73 -1.73 -33.33
C GLN A 80 8.90 -2.70 -34.52
N ILE A 81 8.27 -2.43 -35.66
CA ILE A 81 8.29 -3.33 -36.81
C ILE A 81 9.70 -3.40 -37.43
N SER A 82 10.15 -4.64 -37.69
CA SER A 82 11.40 -4.95 -38.40
C SER A 82 11.24 -5.14 -39.91
N GLU A 83 9.99 -5.19 -40.41
CA GLU A 83 9.66 -5.33 -41.82
C GLU A 83 10.01 -4.06 -42.62
N PRO A 84 10.37 -4.19 -43.92
CA PRO A 84 10.60 -3.03 -44.78
C PRO A 84 9.33 -2.18 -44.86
N SER A 85 9.41 -0.96 -44.36
CA SER A 85 8.33 0.04 -44.34
C SER A 85 8.92 1.43 -44.55
N LEU A 86 8.09 2.46 -44.74
CA LEU A 86 8.57 3.84 -44.90
C LEU A 86 9.51 4.27 -43.77
N ASP A 87 10.46 5.16 -44.03
CA ASP A 87 11.30 5.67 -42.95
C ASP A 87 10.46 6.40 -41.90
N VAL A 88 10.86 6.31 -40.62
CA VAL A 88 10.10 6.91 -39.49
C VAL A 88 9.84 8.41 -39.72
N PRO A 89 10.80 9.24 -40.15
CA PRO A 89 10.53 10.65 -40.43
C PRO A 89 9.52 10.88 -41.55
N GLU A 90 9.55 10.09 -42.62
CA GLU A 90 8.60 10.22 -43.74
C GLU A 90 7.19 9.85 -43.30
N PHE A 91 7.06 8.78 -42.51
CA PHE A 91 5.80 8.37 -41.93
C PHE A 91 5.20 9.48 -41.06
N TYR A 92 6.00 10.04 -40.14
CA TYR A 92 5.56 11.10 -39.24
C TYR A 92 5.20 12.39 -39.97
N GLU A 93 5.91 12.72 -41.05
CA GLU A 93 5.66 13.91 -41.85
C GLU A 93 4.26 13.89 -42.50
N VAL A 94 3.77 12.73 -42.95
CA VAL A 94 2.40 12.62 -43.48
C VAL A 94 1.38 12.99 -42.41
N TRP A 95 1.50 12.44 -41.20
CA TRP A 95 0.61 12.77 -40.08
C TRP A 95 0.72 14.25 -39.69
N ASN A 96 1.93 14.79 -39.65
CA ASN A 96 2.17 16.20 -39.35
C ASN A 96 1.43 17.12 -40.34
N ARG A 97 1.49 16.84 -41.64
CA ARG A 97 0.78 17.62 -42.66
C ARG A 97 -0.73 17.68 -42.40
N HIS A 98 -1.35 16.56 -42.03
CA HIS A 98 -2.79 16.53 -41.74
C HIS A 98 -3.16 17.21 -40.42
N ILE A 99 -2.33 17.09 -39.39
CA ILE A 99 -2.54 17.78 -38.11
C ILE A 99 -2.45 19.30 -38.29
N VAL A 100 -1.41 19.78 -38.97
CA VAL A 100 -1.16 21.21 -39.19
C VAL A 100 -2.22 21.83 -40.10
N ALA A 101 -2.67 21.11 -41.13
CA ALA A 101 -3.69 21.58 -42.07
C ALA A 101 -5.14 21.41 -41.56
N CYS A 102 -5.33 20.87 -40.35
CA CYS A 102 -6.67 20.60 -39.83
C CYS A 102 -7.40 21.90 -39.45
N SER A 103 -8.42 22.26 -40.24
CA SER A 103 -9.27 23.44 -40.00
C SER A 103 -10.43 23.20 -39.04
N GLN A 104 -10.90 21.96 -38.93
CA GLN A 104 -12.04 21.58 -38.09
C GLN A 104 -11.64 20.48 -37.11
N TRP A 105 -11.46 20.87 -35.86
CA TRP A 105 -11.14 19.95 -34.76
C TRP A 105 -12.40 19.34 -34.17
N THR A 106 -12.31 18.07 -33.80
CA THR A 106 -13.34 17.31 -33.08
C THR A 106 -12.68 16.53 -31.94
N VAL A 107 -13.48 16.08 -30.95
CA VAL A 107 -12.98 15.25 -29.84
C VAL A 107 -12.33 13.94 -30.35
N PRO A 108 -12.90 13.22 -31.34
CA PRO A 108 -12.22 12.08 -31.98
C PRO A 108 -10.85 12.41 -32.58
N LYS A 109 -10.70 13.54 -33.28
CA LYS A 109 -9.39 13.96 -33.82
C LYS A 109 -8.39 14.28 -32.72
N LEU A 110 -8.86 14.90 -31.63
CA LEU A 110 -8.04 15.14 -30.44
C LEU A 110 -7.59 13.82 -29.81
N ALA A 111 -8.47 12.82 -29.77
CA ALA A 111 -8.19 11.48 -29.27
C ALA A 111 -7.12 10.76 -30.11
N MET A 112 -7.21 10.85 -31.45
CA MET A 112 -6.17 10.36 -32.35
C MET A 112 -4.81 10.99 -32.02
N VAL A 113 -4.74 12.32 -31.88
CA VAL A 113 -3.49 13.02 -31.52
C VAL A 113 -2.99 12.60 -30.14
N SER A 114 -3.86 12.36 -29.16
CA SER A 114 -3.45 11.79 -27.87
C SER A 114 -2.81 10.41 -28.03
N GLY A 115 -3.40 9.55 -28.88
CA GLY A 115 -2.85 8.24 -29.23
C GLY A 115 -1.43 8.35 -29.76
N LEU A 116 -1.21 9.27 -30.70
CA LEU A 116 0.12 9.61 -31.21
C LEU A 116 1.07 10.00 -30.06
N LEU A 117 0.69 11.01 -29.26
CA LEU A 117 1.53 11.55 -28.19
C LEU A 117 1.88 10.53 -27.10
N SER A 118 1.01 9.57 -26.82
CA SER A 118 1.26 8.51 -25.82
C SER A 118 2.50 7.65 -26.14
N THR A 119 2.94 7.63 -27.41
CA THR A 119 4.12 6.89 -27.87
C THR A 119 5.44 7.66 -27.78
N GLU A 120 5.41 8.93 -27.34
CA GLU A 120 6.60 9.80 -27.26
C GLU A 120 7.73 9.18 -26.42
N ALA A 121 7.41 8.60 -25.27
CA ALA A 121 8.41 7.99 -24.39
C ALA A 121 9.14 6.81 -25.05
N LEU A 122 8.39 5.96 -25.77
CA LEU A 122 8.96 4.86 -26.53
C LEU A 122 9.85 5.37 -27.66
N PHE A 123 9.39 6.37 -28.42
CA PHE A 123 10.20 7.00 -29.45
C PHE A 123 11.50 7.56 -28.90
N LEU A 124 11.46 8.31 -27.79
CA LEU A 124 12.66 8.88 -27.17
C LEU A 124 13.63 7.79 -26.68
N GLN A 125 13.11 6.68 -26.15
CA GLN A 125 13.94 5.55 -25.75
C GLN A 125 14.66 4.92 -26.95
N LEU A 126 13.95 4.69 -28.06
CA LEU A 126 14.53 4.13 -29.28
C LEU A 126 15.48 5.12 -29.96
N GLN A 127 15.16 6.40 -29.95
CA GLN A 127 16.02 7.47 -30.47
C GLN A 127 17.35 7.50 -29.74
N ASN A 128 17.33 7.41 -28.41
CA ASN A 128 18.54 7.40 -27.59
C ASN A 128 19.39 6.14 -27.81
N ARG A 129 18.77 5.01 -28.19
CA ARG A 129 19.44 3.73 -28.35
C ARG A 129 19.94 3.46 -29.78
N PHE A 130 19.19 3.90 -30.78
CA PHE A 130 19.37 3.51 -32.18
C PHE A 130 19.46 4.69 -33.16
N TYR A 131 19.31 5.94 -32.70
CA TYR A 131 19.32 7.14 -33.54
C TYR A 131 18.33 7.07 -34.72
N THR A 132 17.12 6.57 -34.46
CA THR A 132 16.01 6.36 -35.42
C THR A 132 15.64 7.60 -36.24
N ASP A 133 15.89 8.80 -35.70
CA ASP A 133 15.65 10.11 -36.29
C ASP A 133 16.95 10.95 -36.22
N ARG A 134 17.78 10.82 -37.26
CA ARG A 134 19.10 11.49 -37.31
C ARG A 134 19.01 13.02 -37.32
N LYS A 135 17.89 13.59 -37.79
CA LYS A 135 17.70 15.05 -37.94
C LYS A 135 16.91 15.67 -36.78
N GLY A 136 16.40 14.85 -35.85
CA GLY A 136 15.58 15.30 -34.72
C GLY A 136 14.22 15.87 -35.14
N ILE A 137 13.72 15.50 -36.31
CA ILE A 137 12.47 16.01 -36.89
C ILE A 137 11.25 15.46 -36.14
N CYS A 138 11.20 14.16 -35.87
CA CYS A 138 10.08 13.52 -35.18
C CYS A 138 9.94 14.03 -33.74
N SER A 139 11.05 14.27 -33.05
CA SER A 139 11.03 14.90 -31.71
C SER A 139 10.42 16.31 -31.76
N ARG A 140 10.68 17.08 -32.82
CA ARG A 140 10.03 18.39 -33.02
C ARG A 140 8.54 18.24 -33.29
N TYR A 141 8.11 17.21 -34.00
CA TYR A 141 6.68 16.94 -34.21
C TYR A 141 5.97 16.61 -32.91
N TYR A 142 6.47 15.72 -32.06
CA TYR A 142 5.85 15.46 -30.74
C TYR A 142 5.68 16.74 -29.92
N LYS A 143 6.76 17.55 -29.83
CA LYS A 143 6.71 18.84 -29.13
C LYS A 143 5.66 19.78 -29.73
N ASN A 144 5.65 19.93 -31.06
CA ASN A 144 4.72 20.82 -31.76
C ASN A 144 3.26 20.34 -31.64
N TRP A 145 2.99 19.05 -31.89
CA TRP A 145 1.67 18.44 -31.73
C TRP A 145 1.14 18.67 -30.32
N ARG A 146 1.98 18.55 -29.29
CA ARG A 146 1.61 18.83 -27.91
C ARG A 146 1.38 20.32 -27.63
N SER A 147 2.33 21.17 -28.02
CA SER A 147 2.35 22.59 -27.63
C SER A 147 1.41 23.47 -28.42
N ALA A 148 1.32 23.26 -29.74
CA ALA A 148 0.54 24.10 -30.64
C ALA A 148 -0.89 23.61 -30.84
N TYR A 149 -1.12 22.30 -30.70
CA TYR A 149 -2.42 21.69 -31.04
C TYR A 149 -3.09 21.04 -29.83
N PHE A 150 -2.56 19.91 -29.34
CA PHE A 150 -3.25 19.05 -28.38
C PHE A 150 -3.69 19.78 -27.10
N VAL A 151 -2.76 20.36 -26.35
CA VAL A 151 -3.08 21.02 -25.08
C VAL A 151 -3.94 22.28 -25.27
N PRO A 152 -3.64 23.22 -26.20
CA PRO A 152 -4.51 24.36 -26.44
C PRO A 152 -5.94 23.97 -26.83
N LEU A 153 -6.10 22.97 -27.70
CA LEU A 153 -7.42 22.48 -28.11
C LEU A 153 -8.15 21.81 -26.95
N LEU A 154 -7.45 20.97 -26.17
CA LEU A 154 -7.98 20.34 -24.95
C LEU A 154 -8.53 21.41 -24.00
N THR A 155 -7.74 22.45 -23.69
CA THR A 155 -8.17 23.58 -22.87
C THR A 155 -9.41 24.26 -23.44
N ASN A 156 -9.43 24.52 -24.75
CA ASN A 156 -10.58 25.14 -25.40
C ASN A 156 -11.84 24.28 -25.26
N TYR A 157 -11.76 22.96 -25.47
CA TYR A 157 -12.91 22.07 -25.29
C TYR A 157 -13.39 22.01 -23.84
N LEU A 158 -12.48 21.95 -22.86
CA LEU A 158 -12.86 21.97 -21.44
C LEU A 158 -13.59 23.27 -21.05
N ASN A 159 -13.23 24.38 -21.71
CA ASN A 159 -13.78 25.71 -21.48
C ASN A 159 -15.06 26.03 -22.28
N GLN A 160 -15.44 25.19 -23.24
CA GLN A 160 -16.69 25.38 -23.98
C GLN A 160 -17.89 25.23 -23.04
N GLY A 161 -18.70 26.28 -22.95
CA GLY A 161 -20.00 26.24 -22.29
C GLY A 161 -20.95 25.34 -23.06
N GLY A 162 -21.73 24.51 -22.35
CA GLY A 162 -22.76 23.64 -22.94
C GLY A 162 -22.37 22.16 -23.11
N LEU A 163 -21.11 21.77 -22.92
CA LEU A 163 -20.74 20.35 -22.84
C LEU A 163 -21.24 19.73 -21.54
N THR A 164 -21.79 18.51 -21.63
CA THR A 164 -22.19 17.73 -20.46
C THR A 164 -20.97 17.31 -19.65
N LEU A 165 -21.18 16.98 -18.37
CA LEU A 165 -20.10 16.49 -17.50
C LEU A 165 -19.43 15.25 -18.09
N SER A 166 -20.21 14.30 -18.62
CA SER A 166 -19.71 13.08 -19.24
C SER A 166 -18.82 13.37 -20.46
N SER A 167 -19.17 14.34 -21.30
CA SER A 167 -18.33 14.74 -22.43
C SER A 167 -17.01 15.37 -21.97
N LYS A 168 -17.02 16.15 -20.89
CA LYS A 168 -15.79 16.70 -20.31
C LYS A 168 -14.92 15.62 -19.66
N ASP A 169 -15.54 14.62 -19.02
CA ASP A 169 -14.83 13.48 -18.44
C ASP A 169 -14.16 12.62 -19.53
N LEU A 170 -14.83 12.41 -20.68
CA LEU A 170 -14.22 11.78 -21.86
C LEU A 170 -13.01 12.57 -22.39
N ILE A 171 -13.08 13.90 -22.41
CA ILE A 171 -11.95 14.75 -22.82
C ILE A 171 -10.77 14.59 -21.85
N VAL A 172 -11.03 14.49 -20.55
CA VAL A 172 -9.99 14.20 -19.56
C VAL A 172 -9.44 12.78 -19.73
N GLN A 173 -10.27 11.78 -20.04
CA GLN A 173 -9.81 10.42 -20.38
C GLN A 173 -8.87 10.42 -21.57
N ILE A 174 -9.16 11.21 -22.60
CA ILE A 174 -8.24 11.38 -23.73
C ILE A 174 -6.91 11.97 -23.27
N TYR A 175 -6.93 12.93 -22.34
CA TYR A 175 -5.72 13.51 -21.78
C TYR A 175 -4.87 12.50 -20.99
N THR A 176 -5.49 11.53 -20.31
CA THR A 176 -4.77 10.60 -19.42
C THR A 176 -3.75 9.70 -20.12
N PHE A 177 -3.86 9.51 -21.44
CA PHE A 177 -2.88 8.76 -22.23
C PHE A 177 -1.59 9.52 -22.54
N ALA A 178 -1.65 10.86 -22.52
CA ALA A 178 -0.53 11.69 -22.86
C ALA A 178 -0.26 12.79 -21.83
N PRO A 179 -0.32 12.55 -20.50
CA PRO A 179 0.01 13.56 -19.51
C PRO A 179 1.54 13.77 -19.47
N SER A 180 1.97 15.01 -19.25
CA SER A 180 3.39 15.36 -19.17
C SER A 180 3.62 16.39 -18.10
N GLU A 181 4.72 16.24 -17.36
CA GLU A 181 5.18 17.24 -16.40
C GLU A 181 5.45 18.60 -17.06
N GLY A 182 5.81 18.62 -18.35
CA GLY A 182 5.98 19.86 -19.12
C GLY A 182 4.69 20.68 -19.24
N ASP A 183 3.53 20.09 -18.99
CA ASP A 183 2.27 20.82 -18.97
C ASP A 183 2.08 21.65 -17.70
N LEU A 184 2.77 21.32 -16.59
CA LEU A 184 2.63 22.02 -15.29
C LEU A 184 3.00 23.50 -15.36
N ALA A 185 3.77 23.91 -16.36
CA ALA A 185 4.11 25.31 -16.63
C ALA A 185 2.97 26.09 -17.30
N ARG A 186 1.93 25.41 -17.80
CA ARG A 186 0.83 26.01 -18.55
C ARG A 186 -0.32 26.37 -17.61
N THR A 187 -0.47 27.65 -17.36
CA THR A 187 -1.51 28.21 -16.47
C THR A 187 -2.93 28.07 -17.01
N GLN A 188 -3.09 27.76 -18.29
CA GLN A 188 -4.41 27.65 -18.95
C GLN A 188 -5.10 26.29 -18.73
N LEU A 189 -4.41 25.30 -18.15
CA LEU A 189 -5.03 24.01 -17.82
C LEU A 189 -5.75 24.09 -16.47
N HIS A 190 -7.02 23.68 -16.47
CA HIS A 190 -7.85 23.62 -15.26
C HIS A 190 -7.51 22.36 -14.44
N TRP A 191 -6.39 22.40 -13.71
CA TRP A 191 -5.87 21.27 -12.93
C TRP A 191 -6.86 20.72 -11.90
N ASP A 192 -7.67 21.59 -11.29
CA ASP A 192 -8.75 21.18 -10.40
C ASP A 192 -9.77 20.30 -11.10
N PHE A 193 -10.22 20.70 -12.29
CA PHE A 193 -11.19 19.94 -13.07
C PHE A 193 -10.62 18.60 -13.54
N ILE A 194 -9.37 18.59 -14.01
CA ILE A 194 -8.68 17.36 -14.43
C ILE A 194 -8.60 16.38 -13.25
N THR A 195 -8.21 16.89 -12.07
CA THR A 195 -8.11 16.07 -10.85
C THR A 195 -9.48 15.54 -10.41
N ASP A 196 -10.49 16.41 -10.36
CA ASP A 196 -11.87 16.08 -9.99
C ASP A 196 -12.47 15.03 -10.94
N SER A 197 -12.21 15.15 -12.25
CA SER A 197 -12.59 14.15 -13.25
C SER A 197 -11.87 12.81 -13.08
N CYS A 198 -10.56 12.81 -12.88
CA CYS A 198 -9.79 11.59 -12.63
C CYS A 198 -10.26 10.88 -11.35
N ILE A 199 -10.54 11.64 -10.28
CA ILE A 199 -11.07 11.08 -9.03
C ILE A 199 -12.49 10.55 -9.22
N ARG A 200 -13.37 11.24 -9.95
CA ARG A 200 -14.70 10.70 -10.31
C ARG A 200 -14.61 9.36 -11.04
N GLN A 201 -13.70 9.24 -12.00
CA GLN A 201 -13.50 8.00 -12.75
C GLN A 201 -12.92 6.89 -11.88
N LEU A 202 -11.98 7.21 -10.99
CA LEU A 202 -11.48 6.27 -9.98
C LEU A 202 -12.59 5.82 -9.03
N ILE A 203 -13.44 6.73 -8.57
CA ILE A 203 -14.59 6.40 -7.72
C ILE A 203 -15.55 5.49 -8.49
N HIS A 204 -15.88 5.82 -9.73
CA HIS A 204 -16.70 4.98 -10.60
C HIS A 204 -16.10 3.57 -10.75
N TYR A 205 -14.79 3.48 -10.94
CA TYR A 205 -14.05 2.22 -10.99
C TYR A 205 -14.12 1.43 -9.67
N ILE A 206 -14.09 2.11 -8.52
CA ILE A 206 -14.21 1.47 -7.20
C ILE A 206 -15.65 0.97 -6.93
N THR A 207 -16.66 1.76 -7.32
CA THR A 207 -18.05 1.49 -6.96
C THR A 207 -18.73 0.45 -7.85
N HIS A 208 -18.32 0.30 -9.10
CA HIS A 208 -18.86 -0.70 -10.02
C HIS A 208 -17.94 -1.93 -10.01
N GLY A 209 -18.46 -3.09 -9.61
CA GLY A 209 -17.69 -4.33 -9.53
C GLY A 209 -17.30 -4.89 -10.91
N GLU A 210 -16.54 -5.99 -10.93
CA GLU A 210 -15.98 -6.58 -12.17
C GLU A 210 -16.97 -6.79 -13.31
N THR A 211 -18.22 -7.10 -13.01
CA THR A 211 -19.25 -7.47 -13.98
C THR A 211 -19.93 -6.28 -14.68
N GLU A 212 -19.78 -5.07 -14.13
CA GLU A 212 -20.44 -3.85 -14.63
C GLU A 212 -19.44 -2.78 -15.12
N LEU A 213 -18.15 -3.13 -15.13
CA LEU A 213 -17.10 -2.18 -15.48
C LEU A 213 -17.04 -1.92 -16.98
N ASP A 214 -16.84 -0.65 -17.30
CA ASP A 214 -16.31 -0.24 -18.57
C ASP A 214 -14.94 -0.91 -18.79
N MET A 215 -14.86 -1.82 -19.76
CA MET A 215 -13.64 -2.53 -20.15
C MET A 215 -12.47 -1.56 -20.38
N TYR A 216 -12.77 -0.33 -20.77
CA TYR A 216 -11.78 0.71 -20.96
C TYR A 216 -11.12 1.13 -19.64
N LEU A 217 -11.89 1.40 -18.58
CA LEU A 217 -11.34 1.81 -17.28
C LEU A 217 -10.49 0.70 -16.67
N GLN A 218 -10.91 -0.56 -16.83
CA GLN A 218 -10.15 -1.72 -16.35
C GLN A 218 -8.75 -1.81 -16.99
N LYS A 219 -8.64 -1.52 -18.28
CA LYS A 219 -7.35 -1.53 -19.01
C LYS A 219 -6.48 -0.32 -18.70
N ASN A 220 -7.08 0.82 -18.38
CA ASN A 220 -6.41 2.12 -18.40
C ASN A 220 -6.41 2.86 -17.04
N VAL A 221 -6.75 2.19 -15.93
CA VAL A 221 -6.74 2.80 -14.59
C VAL A 221 -5.35 3.33 -14.19
N ASN A 222 -4.28 2.70 -14.70
CA ASN A 222 -2.90 3.17 -14.53
C ASN A 222 -2.66 4.56 -15.16
N GLN A 223 -3.32 4.88 -16.26
CA GLN A 223 -3.24 6.20 -16.90
C GLN A 223 -3.92 7.28 -16.05
N ILE A 224 -5.03 6.93 -15.38
CA ILE A 224 -5.69 7.79 -14.38
C ILE A 224 -4.73 8.05 -13.23
N ALA A 225 -4.10 7.00 -12.70
CA ALA A 225 -3.10 7.13 -11.63
C ALA A 225 -1.99 8.10 -12.04
N ARG A 226 -1.37 7.89 -13.21
CA ARG A 226 -0.29 8.74 -13.73
C ARG A 226 -0.72 10.20 -13.91
N THR A 227 -1.94 10.42 -14.39
CA THR A 227 -2.48 11.78 -14.58
C THR A 227 -2.68 12.47 -13.24
N LEU A 228 -3.17 11.75 -12.22
CA LEU A 228 -3.29 12.27 -10.86
C LEU A 228 -1.93 12.66 -10.29
N GLN A 229 -0.87 11.87 -10.49
CA GLN A 229 0.47 12.23 -10.00
C GLN A 229 0.94 13.59 -10.50
N ILE A 230 0.55 13.96 -11.72
CA ILE A 230 0.89 15.26 -12.32
C ILE A 230 -0.10 16.32 -11.87
N SER A 231 -1.41 16.08 -11.97
CA SER A 231 -2.42 17.11 -11.72
C SER A 231 -2.42 17.57 -10.27
N LEU A 232 -2.21 16.67 -9.31
CA LEU A 232 -2.16 16.95 -7.87
C LEU A 232 -1.07 17.95 -7.45
N LEU A 233 -0.05 18.19 -8.29
CA LEU A 233 0.99 19.19 -8.05
C LEU A 233 0.49 20.64 -8.21
N ARG A 234 -0.66 20.83 -8.86
CA ARG A 234 -1.24 22.14 -9.20
C ARG A 234 -2.68 22.32 -8.74
N THR A 235 -3.25 21.30 -8.12
CA THR A 235 -4.64 21.31 -7.62
C THR A 235 -4.75 22.14 -6.35
N ASP A 236 -5.82 22.91 -6.24
CA ASP A 236 -6.10 23.70 -5.06
C ASP A 236 -6.46 22.81 -3.86
N SER A 237 -6.04 23.25 -2.67
CA SER A 237 -6.29 22.53 -1.41
C SER A 237 -7.77 22.24 -1.16
N SER A 238 -8.68 23.15 -1.53
CA SER A 238 -10.13 22.94 -1.37
C SER A 238 -10.65 21.80 -2.24
N THR A 239 -10.21 21.73 -3.50
CA THR A 239 -10.52 20.64 -4.43
C THR A 239 -9.96 19.32 -3.92
N LEU A 240 -8.71 19.32 -3.44
CA LEU A 240 -8.07 18.13 -2.85
C LEU A 240 -8.85 17.61 -1.63
N ALA A 241 -9.26 18.49 -0.72
CA ALA A 241 -10.02 18.10 0.47
C ALA A 241 -11.34 17.41 0.11
N ARG A 242 -12.08 17.97 -0.86
CA ARG A 242 -13.34 17.39 -1.36
C ARG A 242 -13.11 16.04 -2.02
N ASN A 243 -12.08 15.94 -2.86
CA ASN A 243 -11.75 14.71 -3.59
C ASN A 243 -11.31 13.59 -2.65
N LEU A 244 -10.51 13.91 -1.63
CA LEU A 244 -10.13 12.97 -0.58
C LEU A 244 -11.34 12.47 0.22
N GLU A 245 -12.29 13.35 0.54
CA GLU A 245 -13.53 12.97 1.22
C GLU A 245 -14.34 11.97 0.38
N GLN A 246 -14.51 12.26 -0.92
CA GLN A 246 -15.25 11.38 -1.84
C GLN A 246 -14.54 10.05 -2.04
N LEU A 247 -13.21 10.06 -2.20
CA LEU A 247 -12.41 8.84 -2.32
C LEU A 247 -12.48 7.98 -1.06
N THR A 248 -12.45 8.62 0.12
CA THR A 248 -12.61 7.92 1.41
C THR A 248 -13.96 7.22 1.49
N LYS A 249 -15.05 7.91 1.11
CA LYS A 249 -16.39 7.33 1.05
C LYS A 249 -16.44 6.15 0.08
N ALA A 250 -15.85 6.26 -1.11
CA ALA A 250 -15.82 5.17 -2.08
C ALA A 250 -15.07 3.93 -1.54
N CYS A 251 -13.92 4.11 -0.89
CA CYS A 251 -13.17 3.02 -0.27
C CYS A 251 -13.97 2.36 0.87
N GLN A 252 -14.66 3.17 1.69
CA GLN A 252 -15.56 2.67 2.74
C GLN A 252 -16.72 1.85 2.15
N THR A 253 -17.38 2.36 1.10
CA THR A 253 -18.46 1.67 0.41
C THR A 253 -17.98 0.34 -0.18
N LEU A 254 -16.82 0.31 -0.82
CA LEU A 254 -16.20 -0.92 -1.32
C LEU A 254 -16.00 -1.93 -0.19
N SER A 255 -15.31 -1.52 0.88
CA SER A 255 -14.99 -2.37 2.01
C SER A 255 -16.26 -2.93 2.67
N TYR A 256 -17.29 -2.11 2.83
CA TYR A 256 -18.59 -2.53 3.36
C TYR A 256 -19.34 -3.50 2.43
N ARG A 257 -19.33 -3.24 1.12
CA ARG A 257 -19.92 -4.13 0.10
C ARG A 257 -19.27 -5.50 0.13
N GLU A 258 -17.94 -5.56 0.13
CA GLU A 258 -17.19 -6.82 0.14
C GLU A 258 -17.33 -7.57 1.48
N CYS A 259 -17.36 -6.86 2.60
CA CYS A 259 -17.59 -7.44 3.93
C CYS A 259 -18.96 -8.15 4.03
N ARG A 260 -19.96 -7.67 3.29
CA ARG A 260 -21.32 -8.25 3.22
C ARG A 260 -21.55 -9.11 1.98
N SER A 261 -20.51 -9.39 1.20
CA SER A 261 -20.64 -10.26 0.03
C SER A 261 -20.92 -11.71 0.46
N ALA A 262 -21.43 -12.52 -0.46
CA ALA A 262 -21.67 -13.95 -0.20
C ALA A 262 -20.37 -14.74 0.06
N MET A 263 -19.23 -14.22 -0.38
CA MET A 263 -17.91 -14.83 -0.22
C MET A 263 -16.88 -13.78 0.26
N PRO A 264 -16.96 -13.34 1.53
CA PRO A 264 -16.06 -12.32 2.09
C PRO A 264 -14.62 -12.80 2.23
N ASN A 265 -14.37 -14.09 2.02
CA ASN A 265 -13.06 -14.73 2.12
C ASN A 265 -12.43 -15.07 0.75
N LYS A 266 -12.99 -14.56 -0.35
CA LYS A 266 -12.40 -14.75 -1.69
C LYS A 266 -11.02 -14.09 -1.79
N SER A 267 -10.26 -14.46 -2.83
CA SER A 267 -9.03 -13.74 -3.16
C SER A 267 -9.37 -12.42 -3.85
N TYR A 268 -8.72 -11.35 -3.41
CA TYR A 268 -8.81 -9.99 -3.91
C TYR A 268 -7.53 -9.59 -4.67
N SER A 269 -6.80 -10.57 -5.22
CA SER A 269 -5.58 -10.35 -6.01
C SER A 269 -5.81 -10.09 -7.50
N ASN A 270 -7.06 -10.02 -7.95
CA ASN A 270 -7.38 -9.83 -9.38
C ASN A 270 -6.97 -8.43 -9.87
N ASP A 271 -6.96 -8.24 -11.19
CA ASP A 271 -6.59 -6.97 -11.83
C ASP A 271 -7.45 -5.80 -11.34
N HIS A 272 -8.72 -6.05 -11.03
CA HIS A 272 -9.65 -5.04 -10.56
C HIS A 272 -9.22 -4.43 -9.21
N TYR A 273 -9.12 -5.27 -8.17
CA TYR A 273 -8.70 -4.84 -6.83
C TYR A 273 -7.24 -4.37 -6.80
N SER A 274 -6.35 -4.99 -7.60
CA SER A 274 -4.98 -4.51 -7.83
C SER A 274 -4.98 -3.07 -8.32
N GLY A 275 -5.77 -2.78 -9.35
CA GLY A 275 -5.88 -1.45 -9.95
C GLY A 275 -6.40 -0.41 -8.96
N ILE A 276 -7.37 -0.78 -8.11
CA ILE A 276 -7.88 0.09 -7.04
C ILE A 276 -6.75 0.41 -6.05
N LEU A 277 -6.10 -0.62 -5.50
CA LEU A 277 -5.08 -0.46 -4.48
C LEU A 277 -3.90 0.39 -4.98
N LEU A 278 -3.37 0.06 -6.16
CA LEU A 278 -2.25 0.79 -6.76
C LEU A 278 -2.60 2.26 -7.01
N THR A 279 -3.78 2.52 -7.58
CA THR A 279 -4.18 3.89 -7.91
C THR A 279 -4.39 4.73 -6.66
N VAL A 280 -5.02 4.19 -5.61
CA VAL A 280 -5.22 4.90 -4.34
C VAL A 280 -3.89 5.16 -3.62
N ILE A 281 -2.96 4.20 -3.63
CA ILE A 281 -1.63 4.38 -3.03
C ILE A 281 -0.82 5.43 -3.78
N LEU A 282 -0.80 5.38 -5.13
CA LEU A 282 -0.07 6.35 -5.94
C LEU A 282 -0.66 7.77 -5.80
N THR A 283 -1.98 7.88 -5.72
CA THR A 283 -2.68 9.15 -5.47
C THR A 283 -2.28 9.70 -4.10
N THR A 284 -2.34 8.86 -3.06
CA THR A 284 -1.97 9.22 -1.68
C THR A 284 -0.50 9.65 -1.60
N LYS A 285 0.41 8.88 -2.21
CA LYS A 285 1.83 9.23 -2.30
C LYS A 285 2.04 10.58 -2.95
N SER A 286 1.34 10.84 -4.06
CA SER A 286 1.48 12.09 -4.80
C SER A 286 1.00 13.30 -3.98
N ILE A 287 -0.07 13.15 -3.19
CA ILE A 287 -0.51 14.20 -2.25
C ILE A 287 0.54 14.45 -1.17
N ILE A 288 1.13 13.38 -0.61
CA ILE A 288 2.17 13.50 0.41
C ILE A 288 3.41 14.21 -0.15
N ASP A 289 3.80 13.87 -1.38
CA ASP A 289 5.00 14.41 -2.00
C ASP A 289 4.75 15.84 -2.57
N SER A 290 3.50 16.21 -2.90
CA SER A 290 3.16 17.53 -3.45
C SER A 290 2.93 18.62 -2.40
N VAL A 291 2.52 18.25 -1.18
CA VAL A 291 2.09 19.21 -0.15
C VAL A 291 3.08 19.23 1.00
N ARG A 292 3.73 20.38 1.21
CA ARG A 292 4.73 20.55 2.28
C ARG A 292 4.16 20.36 3.69
N ASN A 293 2.94 20.83 3.93
CA ASN A 293 2.25 20.74 5.22
C ASN A 293 0.88 20.10 5.02
N ILE A 294 0.78 18.79 5.27
CA ILE A 294 -0.47 18.04 5.08
C ILE A 294 -1.45 18.39 6.22
N PRO A 295 -2.66 18.90 5.91
CA PRO A 295 -3.70 19.08 6.90
C PRO A 295 -4.05 17.77 7.60
N ARG A 296 -4.27 17.83 8.92
CA ARG A 296 -4.58 16.65 9.74
C ARG A 296 -5.77 15.85 9.22
N LEU A 297 -6.83 16.53 8.77
CA LEU A 297 -8.02 15.90 8.19
C LEU A 297 -7.68 15.07 6.95
N TRP A 298 -6.77 15.54 6.08
CA TRP A 298 -6.35 14.78 4.91
C TRP A 298 -5.59 13.53 5.31
N CYS A 299 -4.72 13.63 6.32
CA CYS A 299 -4.01 12.47 6.86
C CYS A 299 -5.01 11.42 7.39
N ILE A 300 -6.05 11.84 8.10
CA ILE A 300 -7.13 10.96 8.59
C ILE A 300 -7.85 10.28 7.43
N GLN A 301 -8.23 11.04 6.40
CA GLN A 301 -8.89 10.52 5.20
C GLN A 301 -8.02 9.50 4.46
N MET A 302 -6.73 9.80 4.26
CA MET A 302 -5.77 8.90 3.60
C MET A 302 -5.55 7.61 4.41
N ILE A 303 -5.36 7.69 5.73
CA ILE A 303 -5.27 6.50 6.60
C ILE A 303 -6.57 5.70 6.55
N THR A 304 -7.72 6.37 6.52
CA THR A 304 -9.02 5.70 6.41
C THR A 304 -9.19 4.98 5.07
N CYS A 305 -8.66 5.54 3.97
CA CYS A 305 -8.62 4.83 2.68
C CYS A 305 -7.79 3.55 2.79
N LEU A 306 -6.58 3.63 3.37
CA LEU A 306 -5.72 2.46 3.54
C LEU A 306 -6.36 1.39 4.45
N TYR A 307 -6.98 1.80 5.56
CA TYR A 307 -7.74 0.92 6.45
C TYR A 307 -8.82 0.14 5.70
N ASN A 308 -9.59 0.82 4.85
CA ASN A 308 -10.68 0.18 4.11
C ASN A 308 -10.21 -0.72 2.97
N LEU A 309 -9.00 -0.53 2.44
CA LEU A 309 -8.41 -1.32 1.36
C LEU A 309 -7.43 -2.39 1.84
N HIS A 310 -7.18 -2.51 3.15
CA HIS A 310 -6.16 -3.41 3.68
C HIS A 310 -6.43 -4.89 3.35
N PHE A 311 -7.69 -5.29 3.21
CA PHE A 311 -8.05 -6.65 2.78
C PHE A 311 -7.45 -7.03 1.42
N ILE A 312 -7.26 -6.05 0.53
CA ILE A 312 -6.61 -6.24 -0.77
C ILE A 312 -5.12 -6.50 -0.54
N THR A 313 -4.45 -5.70 0.30
CA THR A 313 -3.01 -5.85 0.57
C THR A 313 -2.62 -7.20 1.16
N LEU A 314 -3.51 -7.86 1.92
CA LEU A 314 -3.27 -9.19 2.46
C LEU A 314 -3.06 -10.26 1.38
N ASP A 315 -3.60 -10.09 0.18
CA ASP A 315 -3.41 -11.03 -0.94
C ASP A 315 -2.10 -10.82 -1.71
N PHE A 316 -1.60 -9.59 -1.78
CA PHE A 316 -0.34 -9.29 -2.47
C PHE A 316 0.89 -9.63 -1.61
N GLY A 317 0.70 -9.64 -0.29
CA GLY A 317 1.80 -9.51 0.66
C GLY A 317 2.30 -8.06 0.71
N THR A 318 2.64 -7.59 1.91
CA THR A 318 3.30 -6.29 2.08
C THR A 318 4.80 -6.38 1.80
N THR A 319 5.36 -7.59 1.82
CA THR A 319 6.78 -7.85 1.58
C THR A 319 7.13 -7.58 0.12
N GLY A 320 7.85 -6.49 -0.13
CA GLY A 320 8.25 -6.05 -1.48
C GLY A 320 7.41 -4.91 -2.06
N PHE A 321 6.31 -4.50 -1.41
CA PHE A 321 5.54 -3.32 -1.83
C PHE A 321 6.01 -2.04 -1.13
N GLN A 322 7.25 -1.62 -1.43
CA GLN A 322 7.93 -0.50 -0.77
C GLN A 322 7.10 0.79 -0.75
N THR A 323 6.38 1.10 -1.83
CA THR A 323 5.54 2.31 -1.92
C THR A 323 4.43 2.33 -0.88
N PHE A 324 3.79 1.18 -0.59
CA PHE A 324 2.77 1.10 0.45
C PHE A 324 3.38 1.32 1.84
N GLU A 325 4.49 0.65 2.12
CA GLU A 325 5.19 0.76 3.41
C GLU A 325 5.66 2.19 3.69
N ASP A 326 6.23 2.85 2.68
CA ASP A 326 6.67 4.25 2.76
C ASP A 326 5.49 5.20 3.02
N VAL A 327 4.38 5.03 2.30
CA VAL A 327 3.18 5.84 2.50
C VAL A 327 2.59 5.63 3.89
N PHE A 328 2.46 4.37 4.31
CA PHE A 328 1.90 4.03 5.62
C PHE A 328 2.79 4.59 6.75
N ALA A 329 4.11 4.43 6.68
CA ALA A 329 5.05 4.98 7.66
C ALA A 329 4.99 6.52 7.75
N LYS A 330 4.94 7.22 6.61
CA LYS A 330 4.80 8.68 6.58
C LYS A 330 3.49 9.12 7.22
N LEU A 331 2.37 8.49 6.89
CA LEU A 331 1.06 8.80 7.46
C LEU A 331 0.99 8.52 8.97
N SER A 332 1.53 7.38 9.42
CA SER A 332 1.64 7.06 10.85
C SER A 332 2.45 8.13 11.60
N THR A 333 3.49 8.67 10.99
CA THR A 333 4.26 9.77 11.58
C THR A 333 3.41 11.05 11.61
N PHE A 334 2.82 11.46 10.49
CA PHE A 334 2.04 12.70 10.40
C PHE A 334 0.85 12.76 11.37
N ILE A 335 0.13 11.66 11.58
CA ILE A 335 -1.03 11.65 12.49
C ILE A 335 -0.62 11.81 13.97
N THR A 336 0.64 11.51 14.30
CA THR A 336 1.19 11.64 15.66
C THR A 336 1.90 12.97 15.92
N LEU A 337 2.26 13.74 14.87
CA LEU A 337 2.97 15.00 15.04
C LEU A 337 2.08 16.08 15.70
N PRO A 338 2.59 16.82 16.70
CA PRO A 338 1.89 17.97 17.24
C PRO A 338 1.91 19.13 16.23
N VAL A 339 0.75 19.49 15.68
CA VAL A 339 0.62 20.62 14.75
C VAL A 339 0.11 21.86 15.50
N GLY A 340 0.99 22.85 15.71
CA GLY A 340 0.63 24.18 16.22
C GLY A 340 0.36 24.28 17.74
N GLN A 341 -0.06 25.48 18.18
CA GLN A 341 -0.26 25.83 19.60
C GLN A 341 -1.58 25.31 20.22
N PHE A 342 -2.48 24.71 19.44
CA PHE A 342 -3.72 24.13 19.95
C PHE A 342 -3.73 22.61 19.74
N GLN A 343 -3.34 21.92 20.82
CA GLN A 343 -3.45 20.47 21.02
C GLN A 343 -4.89 20.00 20.78
N ARG A 344 -5.13 19.20 19.75
CA ARG A 344 -6.26 18.26 19.73
C ARG A 344 -5.77 16.89 19.30
N GLN A 345 -5.25 16.17 20.29
CA GLN A 345 -4.94 14.74 20.17
C GLN A 345 -6.23 13.90 20.13
N ASP A 346 -7.37 14.51 20.44
CA ASP A 346 -8.74 13.97 20.33
C ASP A 346 -9.02 13.31 18.96
N ASP A 347 -8.47 13.86 17.88
CA ASP A 347 -8.68 13.33 16.53
C ASP A 347 -8.03 11.96 16.31
N TYR A 348 -6.87 11.70 16.93
CA TYR A 348 -6.22 10.38 16.83
C TYR A 348 -7.00 9.32 17.61
N ILE A 349 -7.39 9.64 18.85
CA ILE A 349 -8.21 8.73 19.65
C ILE A 349 -9.57 8.49 18.98
N SER A 350 -10.20 9.52 18.42
CA SER A 350 -11.45 9.40 17.66
C SER A 350 -11.28 8.54 16.40
N LEU A 351 -10.13 8.62 15.72
CA LEU A 351 -9.80 7.75 14.59
C LEU A 351 -9.73 6.28 15.02
N ILE A 352 -8.99 5.98 16.09
CA ILE A 352 -8.88 4.61 16.63
C ILE A 352 -10.25 4.09 17.08
N LYS A 353 -11.04 4.91 17.77
CA LYS A 353 -12.44 4.58 18.15
C LYS A 353 -13.29 4.28 16.92
N GLY A 354 -13.18 5.08 15.87
CA GLY A 354 -13.88 4.88 14.60
C GLY A 354 -13.48 3.57 13.90
N PHE A 355 -12.19 3.22 13.90
CA PHE A 355 -11.72 1.95 13.34
C PHE A 355 -12.22 0.76 14.14
N ILE A 356 -12.11 0.79 15.47
CA ILE A 356 -12.63 -0.28 16.34
C ILE A 356 -14.14 -0.44 16.17
N GLY A 357 -14.90 0.68 16.15
CA GLY A 357 -16.35 0.66 15.93
C GLY A 357 -16.77 0.21 14.54
N GLY A 358 -15.86 0.28 13.55
CA GLY A 358 -16.09 -0.19 12.18
C GLY A 358 -15.85 -1.69 11.97
N ILE A 359 -15.45 -2.43 12.99
CA ILE A 359 -15.26 -3.90 12.94
C ILE A 359 -16.57 -4.56 13.36
N ASP A 360 -17.18 -5.32 12.44
CA ASP A 360 -18.46 -6.00 12.71
C ASP A 360 -18.24 -7.44 13.20
N PHE A 361 -18.20 -7.60 14.52
CA PHE A 361 -18.04 -8.90 15.17
C PHE A 361 -19.22 -9.86 14.99
N ASN A 362 -20.35 -9.39 14.42
CA ASN A 362 -21.54 -10.21 14.20
C ASN A 362 -21.59 -10.82 12.78
N THR A 363 -20.61 -10.51 11.92
CA THR A 363 -20.54 -11.13 10.58
C THR A 363 -20.23 -12.63 10.65
N GLN A 364 -20.68 -13.39 9.65
CA GLN A 364 -20.29 -14.79 9.52
C GLN A 364 -18.77 -14.90 9.38
N TYR A 365 -18.17 -15.67 10.28
CA TYR A 365 -16.75 -16.02 10.21
C TYR A 365 -16.57 -17.26 9.33
N PRO A 366 -15.55 -17.31 8.46
CA PRO A 366 -14.44 -16.38 8.34
C PRO A 366 -14.74 -15.14 7.47
N ASN A 367 -14.16 -13.98 7.84
CA ASN A 367 -14.36 -12.71 7.13
C ASN A 367 -13.05 -11.91 7.03
N LYS A 368 -12.38 -12.05 5.89
CA LYS A 368 -11.09 -11.44 5.59
C LYS A 368 -11.12 -9.91 5.69
N ILE A 369 -12.24 -9.28 5.35
CA ILE A 369 -12.34 -7.81 5.43
C ILE A 369 -12.27 -7.38 6.89
N ASN A 370 -13.01 -8.03 7.79
CA ASN A 370 -12.95 -7.72 9.21
C ASN A 370 -11.60 -8.07 9.82
N ASP A 371 -11.02 -9.22 9.47
CA ASP A 371 -9.68 -9.60 9.91
C ASP A 371 -8.63 -8.56 9.46
N SER A 372 -8.74 -8.06 8.22
CA SER A 372 -7.85 -7.01 7.71
C SER A 372 -8.00 -5.68 8.46
N ARG A 373 -9.23 -5.26 8.78
CA ARG A 373 -9.47 -4.03 9.54
C ARG A 373 -8.84 -4.10 10.92
N LEU A 374 -8.95 -5.27 11.54
CA LEU A 374 -8.35 -5.57 12.82
C LEU A 374 -6.83 -5.53 12.73
N LEU A 375 -6.23 -6.24 11.78
CA LEU A 375 -4.78 -6.23 11.53
C LEU A 375 -4.24 -4.83 11.23
N PHE A 376 -4.94 -4.05 10.42
CA PHE A 376 -4.56 -2.66 10.13
C PHE A 376 -4.58 -1.80 11.40
N THR A 377 -5.61 -1.95 12.22
CA THR A 377 -5.74 -1.19 13.48
C THR A 377 -4.61 -1.53 14.45
N LEU A 378 -4.30 -2.83 14.61
CA LEU A 378 -3.18 -3.28 15.45
C LEU A 378 -1.83 -2.78 14.91
N SER A 379 -1.61 -2.90 13.60
CA SER A 379 -0.38 -2.41 12.94
C SER A 379 -0.20 -0.90 13.08
N LEU A 380 -1.30 -0.14 12.98
CA LEU A 380 -1.26 1.30 13.18
C LEU A 380 -0.92 1.65 14.63
N LEU A 381 -1.52 0.97 15.61
CA LEU A 381 -1.20 1.14 17.02
C LEU A 381 0.28 0.84 17.28
N GLU A 382 0.77 -0.32 16.84
CA GLU A 382 2.17 -0.71 16.98
C GLU A 382 3.13 0.38 16.47
N ARG A 383 2.89 0.92 15.27
CA ARG A 383 3.76 1.95 14.68
C ARG A 383 3.69 3.31 15.37
N THR A 384 2.53 3.65 15.95
CA THR A 384 2.28 5.00 16.47
C THR A 384 2.51 5.13 17.97
N LEU A 385 2.41 4.06 18.75
CA LEU A 385 2.51 4.08 20.22
C LEU A 385 3.77 4.79 20.74
N LEU A 386 4.93 4.55 20.12
CA LEU A 386 6.20 5.19 20.52
C LEU A 386 6.27 6.70 20.20
N LEU A 387 5.39 7.19 19.32
CA LEU A 387 5.36 8.58 18.87
C LEU A 387 4.29 9.41 19.61
N LEU A 388 3.41 8.76 20.36
CA LEU A 388 2.33 9.43 21.09
C LEU A 388 2.86 10.13 22.34
N SER A 389 2.19 11.24 22.70
CA SER A 389 2.46 11.90 23.97
C SER A 389 1.90 11.08 25.15
N GLY A 390 2.45 11.31 26.35
CA GLY A 390 2.01 10.64 27.58
C GLY A 390 0.51 10.78 27.85
N SER A 391 -0.07 11.95 27.63
CA SER A 391 -1.52 12.19 27.85
C SER A 391 -2.39 11.36 26.90
N THR A 392 -2.01 11.24 25.63
CA THR A 392 -2.71 10.41 24.64
C THR A 392 -2.60 8.93 24.99
N LEU A 393 -1.42 8.48 25.42
CA LEU A 393 -1.19 7.10 25.84
C LEU A 393 -2.06 6.75 27.06
N ARG A 394 -2.12 7.64 28.04
CA ARG A 394 -3.00 7.48 29.21
C ARG A 394 -4.45 7.33 28.78
N GLU A 395 -4.93 8.21 27.90
CA GLU A 395 -6.30 8.13 27.39
C GLU A 395 -6.54 6.81 26.67
N LEU A 396 -5.62 6.38 25.80
CA LEU A 396 -5.72 5.11 25.07
C LEU A 396 -5.83 3.91 26.01
N VAL A 397 -5.08 3.88 27.12
CA VAL A 397 -4.95 2.71 28.01
C VAL A 397 -6.00 2.66 29.10
N THR A 398 -6.46 3.82 29.54
CA THR A 398 -7.62 3.93 30.44
C THR A 398 -8.94 3.82 29.70
N ALA A 399 -8.91 3.94 28.38
CA ALA A 399 -10.06 3.75 27.51
C ALA A 399 -10.53 2.29 27.54
N PRO A 400 -11.86 2.04 27.60
CA PRO A 400 -12.42 0.71 27.35
C PRO A 400 -11.98 0.15 25.99
N GLU A 401 -11.57 1.00 25.06
CA GLU A 401 -11.02 0.64 23.76
C GLU A 401 -9.69 -0.12 23.84
N PHE A 402 -8.85 0.05 24.88
CA PHE A 402 -7.64 -0.80 25.02
C PHE A 402 -7.99 -2.27 25.23
N THR A 403 -9.17 -2.54 25.80
CA THR A 403 -9.73 -3.90 25.93
C THR A 403 -9.85 -4.59 24.58
N PHE A 404 -9.94 -3.85 23.48
CA PHE A 404 -9.90 -4.41 22.12
C PHE A 404 -8.60 -5.18 21.86
N VAL A 405 -7.44 -4.60 22.19
CA VAL A 405 -6.14 -5.28 22.03
C VAL A 405 -6.11 -6.53 22.90
N LEU A 406 -6.55 -6.41 24.16
CA LEU A 406 -6.54 -7.51 25.13
C LEU A 406 -7.45 -8.69 24.72
N LYS A 407 -8.63 -8.41 24.15
CA LYS A 407 -9.53 -9.44 23.62
C LYS A 407 -8.88 -10.23 22.48
N ASN A 408 -8.17 -9.52 21.60
CA ASN A 408 -7.55 -10.11 20.42
C ASN A 408 -6.30 -10.94 20.71
N LEU A 409 -5.74 -10.85 21.92
CA LEU A 409 -4.69 -11.79 22.38
C LEU A 409 -5.18 -13.24 22.35
N ASN A 410 -6.48 -13.49 22.54
CA ASN A 410 -7.06 -14.85 22.48
C ASN A 410 -7.76 -15.13 21.13
N SER A 411 -7.39 -14.41 20.06
CA SER A 411 -7.96 -14.67 18.73
C SER A 411 -7.59 -16.06 18.22
N TYR A 412 -8.52 -16.70 17.51
CA TYR A 412 -8.27 -17.97 16.81
C TYR A 412 -7.33 -17.79 15.62
N SER A 413 -7.24 -16.59 15.05
CA SER A 413 -6.28 -16.28 13.99
C SER A 413 -4.90 -16.00 14.60
N ASN A 414 -3.91 -16.79 14.18
CA ASN A 414 -2.54 -16.65 14.67
C ASN A 414 -1.96 -15.27 14.31
N GLU A 415 -2.21 -14.77 13.10
CA GLU A 415 -1.75 -13.46 12.63
C GLU A 415 -2.29 -12.32 13.50
N ILE A 416 -3.58 -12.39 13.84
CA ILE A 416 -4.23 -11.39 14.71
C ILE A 416 -3.65 -11.43 16.12
N ARG A 417 -3.48 -12.64 16.67
CA ARG A 417 -2.90 -12.83 17.99
C ARG A 417 -1.47 -12.31 18.05
N GLU A 418 -0.64 -12.61 17.06
CA GLU A 418 0.73 -12.10 16.95
C GLU A 418 0.78 -10.57 16.85
N ALA A 419 -0.07 -9.96 16.03
CA ALA A 419 -0.19 -8.50 15.94
C ALA A 419 -0.60 -7.89 17.30
N ALA A 420 -1.51 -8.52 18.03
CA ALA A 420 -1.94 -8.06 19.35
C ALA A 420 -0.79 -8.14 20.38
N HIS A 421 -0.02 -9.24 20.38
CA HIS A 421 1.20 -9.34 21.18
C HIS A 421 2.20 -8.24 20.82
N SER A 422 2.40 -7.93 19.54
CA SER A 422 3.34 -6.88 19.13
C SER A 422 2.95 -5.49 19.64
N VAL A 423 1.65 -5.17 19.64
CA VAL A 423 1.12 -3.93 20.23
C VAL A 423 1.43 -3.85 21.73
N ILE A 424 1.16 -4.92 22.49
CA ILE A 424 1.46 -4.96 23.93
C ILE A 424 2.96 -4.82 24.19
N LEU A 425 3.80 -5.57 23.47
CA LEU A 425 5.25 -5.48 23.62
C LEU A 425 5.79 -4.10 23.26
N THR A 426 5.23 -3.45 22.24
CA THR A 426 5.59 -2.07 21.88
C THR A 426 5.17 -1.09 22.96
N TYR A 427 4.01 -1.32 23.58
CA TYR A 427 3.58 -0.52 24.72
C TYR A 427 4.55 -0.62 25.92
N TYR A 428 5.14 -1.79 26.19
CA TYR A 428 6.18 -1.95 27.22
C TYR A 428 7.52 -1.27 26.88
N LYS A 429 7.77 -0.92 25.61
CA LYS A 429 8.94 -0.11 25.22
C LYS A 429 8.72 1.39 25.44
N VAL A 430 7.49 1.83 25.71
CA VAL A 430 7.18 3.25 25.88
C VAL A 430 7.64 3.71 27.27
N GLU A 431 8.66 4.57 27.31
CA GLU A 431 9.10 5.28 28.50
C GLU A 431 8.26 6.54 28.72
N SER A 432 7.06 6.38 29.30
CA SER A 432 6.13 7.50 29.54
C SER A 432 6.35 8.20 30.90
N ILE A 433 6.54 9.52 30.87
CA ILE A 433 6.61 10.34 32.08
C ILE A 433 5.34 10.21 32.94
N GLU A 434 4.18 9.94 32.32
CA GLU A 434 2.91 9.75 33.02
C GLU A 434 2.92 8.53 33.96
N THR A 435 2.70 8.78 35.25
CA THR A 435 2.67 7.76 36.30
C THR A 435 1.55 6.74 36.11
N SER A 436 0.40 7.15 35.57
CA SER A 436 -0.75 6.28 35.29
C SER A 436 -0.42 5.18 34.27
N VAL A 437 0.30 5.52 33.20
CA VAL A 437 0.78 4.58 32.18
C VAL A 437 1.73 3.56 32.81
N ARG A 438 2.71 4.02 33.60
CA ARG A 438 3.64 3.16 34.32
C ARG A 438 2.95 2.24 35.33
N GLN A 439 1.99 2.77 36.08
CA GLN A 439 1.23 2.01 37.06
C GLN A 439 0.43 0.90 36.38
N TRP A 440 -0.22 1.21 35.26
CA TRP A 440 -0.90 0.19 34.46
C TRP A 440 0.09 -0.88 33.97
N GLN A 441 1.24 -0.50 33.41
CA GLN A 441 2.27 -1.45 32.94
C GLN A 441 2.74 -2.39 34.07
N SER A 442 3.00 -1.82 35.24
CA SER A 442 3.45 -2.54 36.44
C SER A 442 2.39 -3.50 37.00
N THR A 443 1.11 -3.17 36.82
CA THR A 443 -0.01 -3.99 37.31
C THR A 443 -0.34 -5.10 36.32
N PHE A 444 -0.37 -4.77 35.02
CA PHE A 444 -0.81 -5.67 33.95
C PHE A 444 0.24 -6.71 33.55
N ILE A 445 1.54 -6.48 33.83
CA ILE A 445 2.61 -7.41 33.42
C ILE A 445 2.42 -8.82 33.99
N ASP A 446 1.87 -8.91 35.20
CA ASP A 446 1.59 -10.16 35.88
C ASP A 446 0.48 -10.98 35.18
N GLU A 447 -0.55 -10.29 34.68
CA GLU A 447 -1.66 -10.89 33.95
C GLU A 447 -1.22 -11.33 32.56
N TYR A 448 -0.47 -10.47 31.87
CA TYR A 448 0.05 -10.75 30.53
C TYR A 448 1.04 -11.92 30.51
N LEU A 449 1.88 -12.04 31.54
CA LEU A 449 2.79 -13.16 31.71
C LEU A 449 2.02 -14.49 31.88
N VAL A 450 1.00 -14.50 32.74
CA VAL A 450 0.15 -15.69 32.95
C VAL A 450 -0.57 -16.09 31.67
N LEU A 451 -1.10 -15.10 30.93
CA LEU A 451 -1.74 -15.33 29.64
C LEU A 451 -0.76 -15.97 28.65
N SER A 452 0.44 -15.43 28.52
CA SER A 452 1.47 -15.94 27.59
C SER A 452 1.86 -17.38 27.91
N PHE A 453 2.02 -17.73 29.20
CA PHE A 453 2.28 -19.12 29.59
C PHE A 453 1.10 -20.05 29.30
N ARG A 454 -0.12 -19.61 29.60
CA ARG A 454 -1.32 -20.38 29.29
C ARG A 454 -1.40 -20.69 27.79
N GLN A 455 -1.16 -19.69 26.95
CA GLN A 455 -1.17 -19.85 25.49
C GLN A 455 -0.06 -20.79 25.02
N TYR A 456 1.15 -20.66 25.55
CA TYR A 456 2.23 -21.59 25.25
C TYR A 456 1.89 -23.04 25.64
N PHE A 457 1.33 -23.27 26.84
CA PHE A 457 0.91 -24.61 27.27
C PHE A 457 -0.23 -25.18 26.40
N ASN A 458 -1.09 -24.31 25.87
CA ASN A 458 -2.14 -24.66 24.91
C ASN A 458 -1.64 -24.80 23.46
N SER A 459 -0.33 -24.68 23.20
CA SER A 459 0.27 -24.67 21.85
C SER A 459 -0.24 -23.55 20.94
N GLU A 460 -0.72 -22.46 21.55
CA GLU A 460 -1.13 -21.23 20.87
C GLU A 460 0.07 -20.29 20.59
N LEU A 461 1.14 -20.43 21.39
CA LEU A 461 2.41 -19.74 21.17
C LEU A 461 3.53 -20.76 20.98
N THR A 462 4.49 -20.44 20.12
CA THR A 462 5.72 -21.23 19.96
C THR A 462 6.74 -20.90 21.06
N GLU A 463 7.72 -21.78 21.23
CA GLU A 463 8.84 -21.57 22.18
C GLU A 463 9.59 -20.26 21.91
N SER A 464 9.86 -19.95 20.64
CA SER A 464 10.53 -18.72 20.22
C SER A 464 9.70 -17.47 20.49
N GLN A 465 8.37 -17.53 20.29
CA GLN A 465 7.46 -16.43 20.59
C GLN A 465 7.41 -16.14 22.09
N LEU A 466 7.27 -17.17 22.93
CA LEU A 466 7.27 -16.98 24.39
C LEU A 466 8.59 -16.38 24.86
N LEU A 467 9.72 -16.92 24.41
CA LEU A 467 11.03 -16.38 24.75
C LEU A 467 11.18 -14.91 24.35
N HIS A 468 10.73 -14.56 23.13
CA HIS A 468 10.76 -13.19 22.64
C HIS A 468 9.91 -12.25 23.50
N ILE A 469 8.70 -12.68 23.89
CA ILE A 469 7.83 -11.92 24.80
C ILE A 469 8.57 -11.65 26.10
N ILE A 470 9.13 -12.68 26.74
CA ILE A 470 9.85 -12.52 28.01
C ILE A 470 11.02 -11.57 27.85
N GLN A 471 11.89 -11.78 26.85
CA GLN A 471 13.04 -10.90 26.61
C GLN A 471 12.65 -9.43 26.45
N LYS A 472 11.58 -9.14 25.69
CA LYS A 472 11.08 -7.78 25.52
C LYS A 472 10.49 -7.19 26.80
N LEU A 473 9.77 -7.98 27.59
CA LEU A 473 9.29 -7.56 28.91
C LEU A 473 10.44 -7.30 29.88
N SER A 474 11.46 -8.17 29.90
CA SER A 474 12.61 -8.05 30.79
C SER A 474 13.34 -6.73 30.64
N VAL A 475 13.51 -6.24 29.40
CA VAL A 475 14.16 -4.94 29.11
C VAL A 475 13.40 -3.76 29.74
N SER A 476 12.08 -3.86 29.93
CA SER A 476 11.27 -2.81 30.55
C SER A 476 11.31 -2.81 32.09
N ILE A 477 11.83 -3.88 32.70
CA ILE A 477 11.83 -4.05 34.17
C ILE A 477 12.58 -2.96 34.92
N PRO A 478 13.80 -2.53 34.53
CA PRO A 478 14.52 -1.48 35.25
C PRO A 478 13.72 -0.18 35.36
N TYR A 479 12.98 0.13 34.30
CA TYR A 479 12.09 1.27 34.26
C TYR A 479 10.88 1.09 35.19
N LEU A 480 10.24 -0.07 35.16
CA LEU A 480 9.08 -0.39 36.02
C LEU A 480 9.44 -0.52 37.51
N GLN A 481 10.68 -0.89 37.84
CA GLN A 481 11.20 -0.94 39.21
C GLN A 481 11.17 0.41 39.92
N THR A 482 11.06 1.52 39.17
CA THR A 482 10.84 2.85 39.75
C THR A 482 9.47 2.97 40.45
N MET A 483 8.50 2.13 40.09
CA MET A 483 7.17 2.07 40.71
C MET A 483 7.03 0.90 41.69
N ASP A 484 7.60 -0.25 41.35
CA ASP A 484 7.56 -1.47 42.16
C ASP A 484 8.93 -2.18 42.14
N LEU A 485 9.72 -1.95 43.20
CA LEU A 485 11.08 -2.49 43.34
C LEU A 485 11.12 -4.03 43.28
N ASP A 486 10.04 -4.70 43.66
CA ASP A 486 9.96 -6.15 43.78
C ASP A 486 9.34 -6.83 42.55
N ILE A 487 8.99 -6.07 41.50
CA ILE A 487 8.31 -6.57 40.30
C ILE A 487 9.06 -7.75 39.65
N CYS A 488 10.37 -7.61 39.46
CA CYS A 488 11.19 -8.66 38.84
C CYS A 488 11.19 -9.94 39.69
N ARG A 489 11.40 -9.79 41.01
CA ARG A 489 11.42 -10.91 41.95
C ARG A 489 10.08 -11.65 41.94
N ARG A 490 8.96 -10.92 41.96
CA ARG A 490 7.61 -11.50 41.90
C ARG A 490 7.40 -12.29 40.62
N LEU A 491 7.78 -11.75 39.47
CA LEU A 491 7.63 -12.42 38.17
C LEU A 491 8.49 -13.70 38.10
N VAL A 492 9.76 -13.63 38.53
CA VAL A 492 10.67 -14.79 38.55
C VAL A 492 10.18 -15.87 39.52
N GLN A 493 9.72 -15.49 40.71
CA GLN A 493 9.12 -16.41 41.66
C GLN A 493 7.87 -17.10 41.11
N LYS A 494 7.03 -16.38 40.36
CA LYS A 494 5.85 -16.95 39.71
C LYS A 494 6.22 -17.99 38.65
N MET A 495 7.24 -17.70 37.84
CA MET A 495 7.78 -18.66 36.85
C MET A 495 8.38 -19.90 37.53
N TYR A 496 9.12 -19.70 38.62
CA TYR A 496 9.67 -20.77 39.44
C TYR A 496 8.58 -21.69 40.00
N LEU A 497 7.53 -21.11 40.59
CA LEU A 497 6.39 -21.89 41.09
C LEU A 497 5.65 -22.62 39.96
N GLN A 498 5.54 -22.04 38.76
CA GLN A 498 4.97 -22.75 37.62
C GLN A 498 5.83 -23.94 37.19
N PHE A 499 7.17 -23.78 37.15
CA PHE A 499 8.09 -24.86 36.83
C PHE A 499 7.89 -26.07 37.77
N LEU A 500 7.79 -25.83 39.07
CA LEU A 500 7.60 -26.90 40.06
C LEU A 500 6.26 -27.63 39.91
N ASN A 501 5.24 -26.97 39.35
CA ASN A 501 3.88 -27.50 39.22
C ASN A 501 3.58 -28.11 37.84
N ILE A 502 4.55 -28.19 36.93
CA ILE A 502 4.35 -28.81 35.62
C ILE A 502 4.19 -30.34 35.77
N PRO A 503 3.19 -30.96 35.12
CA PRO A 503 3.02 -32.42 35.15
C PRO A 503 4.25 -33.17 34.63
N LYS A 504 4.56 -34.30 35.27
CA LYS A 504 5.60 -35.23 34.79
C LYS A 504 5.33 -35.64 33.34
N GLY A 505 6.37 -35.64 32.49
CA GLY A 505 6.28 -35.94 31.06
C GLY A 505 6.12 -34.71 30.13
N LYS A 506 6.06 -33.49 30.67
CA LYS A 506 6.06 -32.23 29.89
C LYS A 506 7.42 -31.52 29.92
N MET A 507 8.50 -32.27 29.69
CA MET A 507 9.89 -31.78 29.79
C MET A 507 10.13 -30.48 28.98
N ARG A 508 9.59 -30.36 27.76
CA ARG A 508 9.74 -29.14 26.94
C ARG A 508 9.24 -27.88 27.63
N TRP A 509 8.15 -27.97 28.39
CA TRP A 509 7.62 -26.83 29.13
C TRP A 509 8.57 -26.40 30.26
N ASN A 510 9.19 -27.35 30.96
CA ASN A 510 10.20 -27.08 31.99
C ASN A 510 11.42 -26.39 31.38
N VAL A 511 11.92 -26.89 30.24
CA VAL A 511 13.06 -26.29 29.53
C VAL A 511 12.78 -24.83 29.20
N MET A 512 11.61 -24.54 28.63
CA MET A 512 11.24 -23.20 28.23
C MET A 512 11.09 -22.26 29.42
N LEU A 513 10.40 -22.69 30.49
CA LEU A 513 10.29 -21.89 31.71
C LEU A 513 11.67 -21.58 32.33
N LEU A 514 12.59 -22.55 32.32
CA LEU A 514 13.95 -22.35 32.85
C LEU A 514 14.73 -21.33 32.00
N LYS A 515 14.63 -21.40 30.66
CA LYS A 515 15.19 -20.38 29.75
C LYS A 515 14.58 -18.99 30.03
N CYS A 516 13.27 -18.90 30.28
CA CYS A 516 12.61 -17.63 30.64
C CYS A 516 13.09 -17.06 31.98
N ILE A 517 13.29 -17.92 33.00
CA ILE A 517 13.86 -17.51 34.29
C ILE A 517 15.26 -16.94 34.09
N ILE A 518 16.12 -17.66 33.34
CA ILE A 518 17.48 -17.22 33.02
C ILE A 518 17.49 -15.83 32.39
N CYS A 519 16.60 -15.56 31.41
CA CYS A 519 16.50 -14.25 30.76
C CYS A 519 16.17 -13.09 31.70
N MET A 520 15.53 -13.36 32.84
CA MET A 520 15.08 -12.33 33.78
C MET A 520 16.11 -12.02 34.87
N ILE A 521 17.07 -12.93 35.12
CA ILE A 521 18.10 -12.79 36.15
C ILE A 521 18.89 -11.47 36.07
N PRO A 522 19.32 -10.98 34.89
CA PRO A 522 20.07 -9.73 34.79
C PRO A 522 19.35 -8.51 35.39
N TYR A 523 18.02 -8.57 35.50
CA TYR A 523 17.17 -7.47 35.95
C TYR A 523 16.73 -7.62 37.41
N ILE A 524 17.14 -8.70 38.09
CA ILE A 524 16.93 -8.90 39.52
C ILE A 524 17.91 -8.02 40.29
N ASN A 525 17.47 -7.50 41.44
CA ASN A 525 18.37 -6.80 42.35
C ASN A 525 19.57 -7.68 42.72
N MET A 526 20.79 -7.15 42.58
CA MET A 526 22.05 -7.86 42.82
C MET A 526 22.11 -8.60 44.15
N ARG A 527 21.41 -8.11 45.19
CA ARG A 527 21.31 -8.78 46.50
C ARG A 527 20.76 -10.21 46.42
N TYR A 528 19.88 -10.49 45.46
CA TYR A 528 19.23 -11.80 45.28
C TYR A 528 19.74 -12.56 44.06
N CYS A 529 20.72 -12.01 43.33
CA CYS A 529 21.21 -12.60 42.08
C CYS A 529 21.81 -14.00 42.32
N LEU A 530 22.64 -14.16 43.35
CA LEU A 530 23.24 -15.45 43.71
C LEU A 530 22.19 -16.50 44.09
N ASP A 531 21.22 -16.13 44.92
CA ASP A 531 20.14 -17.03 45.33
C ASP A 531 19.37 -17.57 44.11
N TRP A 532 19.11 -16.71 43.11
CA TRP A 532 18.43 -17.12 41.88
C TRP A 532 19.32 -17.95 40.95
N LEU A 533 20.62 -17.71 40.91
CA LEU A 533 21.56 -18.56 40.20
C LEU A 533 21.62 -19.97 40.82
N ASP A 534 21.64 -20.06 42.16
CA ASP A 534 21.58 -21.32 42.89
C ASP A 534 20.24 -22.03 42.65
N ASN A 535 19.11 -21.33 42.65
CA ASN A 535 17.81 -21.91 42.31
C ASN A 535 17.80 -22.44 40.86
N VAL A 536 18.35 -21.71 39.88
CA VAL A 536 18.44 -22.21 38.49
C VAL A 536 19.32 -23.45 38.40
N LYS A 537 20.44 -23.46 39.12
CA LYS A 537 21.32 -24.64 39.21
C LYS A 537 20.56 -25.83 39.79
N GLU A 538 19.85 -25.63 40.90
CA GLU A 538 19.02 -26.68 41.51
C GLU A 538 18.01 -27.21 40.50
N LEU A 539 17.24 -26.34 39.84
CA LEU A 539 16.25 -26.75 38.82
C LEU A 539 16.89 -27.51 37.64
N LEU A 540 18.10 -27.12 37.22
CA LEU A 540 18.84 -27.75 36.13
C LEU A 540 19.26 -29.19 36.48
N PHE A 541 19.63 -29.45 37.74
CA PHE A 541 20.08 -30.76 38.21
C PHE A 541 18.96 -31.62 38.81
N SER A 542 17.90 -31.02 39.33
CA SER A 542 16.72 -31.72 39.85
C SER A 542 15.71 -32.07 38.75
N GLY A 543 15.78 -31.39 37.60
CA GLY A 543 14.92 -31.67 36.45
C GLY A 543 15.31 -32.96 35.73
N GLU A 544 14.31 -33.71 35.26
CA GLU A 544 14.49 -34.89 34.41
C GLU A 544 14.86 -34.47 32.96
N PHE A 545 16.02 -33.81 32.79
CA PHE A 545 16.54 -33.40 31.48
C PHE A 545 17.57 -34.39 30.95
N ASP A 546 17.53 -34.66 29.64
CA ASP A 546 18.63 -35.35 28.95
C ASP A 546 19.89 -34.48 28.90
N GLU A 547 21.03 -35.09 28.59
CA GLU A 547 22.34 -34.43 28.64
C GLU A 547 22.45 -33.27 27.63
N ILE A 548 21.89 -33.45 26.44
CA ILE A 548 21.88 -32.43 25.37
C ILE A 548 21.10 -31.20 25.83
N THR A 549 19.87 -31.38 26.31
CA THR A 549 19.03 -30.28 26.79
C THR A 549 19.66 -29.58 27.99
N ARG A 550 20.30 -30.34 28.89
CA ARG A 550 21.00 -29.77 30.04
C ARG A 550 22.16 -28.87 29.60
N GLN A 551 22.92 -29.30 28.61
CA GLN A 551 24.00 -28.49 28.03
C GLN A 551 23.45 -27.22 27.38
N GLU A 552 22.38 -27.30 26.59
CA GLU A 552 21.77 -26.12 25.96
C GLU A 552 21.30 -25.06 26.98
N ILE A 553 20.72 -25.50 28.11
CA ILE A 553 20.29 -24.59 29.18
C ILE A 553 21.50 -24.02 29.91
N ALA A 554 22.54 -24.83 30.14
CA ALA A 554 23.79 -24.35 30.73
C ALA A 554 24.48 -23.31 29.84
N ASP A 555 24.50 -23.51 28.52
CA ASP A 555 25.03 -22.54 27.56
C ASP A 555 24.21 -21.24 27.61
N SER A 556 22.87 -21.33 27.66
CA SER A 556 22.01 -20.15 27.81
C SER A 556 22.26 -19.38 29.12
N LEU A 557 22.54 -20.10 30.21
CA LEU A 557 22.89 -19.53 31.51
C LEU A 557 24.25 -18.85 31.46
N TRP A 558 25.25 -19.46 30.81
CA TRP A 558 26.56 -18.87 30.61
C TRP A 558 26.52 -17.63 29.74
N ASP A 559 25.78 -17.65 28.64
CA ASP A 559 25.59 -16.49 27.76
C ASP A 559 25.01 -15.30 28.54
N MET A 560 24.02 -15.55 29.39
CA MET A 560 23.47 -14.52 30.27
C MET A 560 24.52 -14.00 31.28
N ILE A 561 25.26 -14.89 31.97
CA ILE A 561 26.27 -14.49 32.96
C ILE A 561 27.39 -13.68 32.32
N SER A 562 27.91 -14.15 31.20
CA SER A 562 29.02 -13.53 30.48
C SER A 562 28.64 -12.14 29.93
N THR A 563 27.40 -11.97 29.47
CA THR A 563 26.88 -10.68 28.98
C THR A 563 26.46 -9.72 30.09
N SER A 564 26.12 -10.22 31.28
CA SER A 564 25.69 -9.37 32.42
C SER A 564 26.79 -8.45 32.99
N GLY A 565 28.07 -8.75 32.72
CA GLY A 565 29.22 -8.03 33.28
C GLY A 565 29.40 -8.19 34.80
N SER A 566 28.62 -9.04 35.47
CA SER A 566 28.70 -9.25 36.92
C SER A 566 29.86 -10.17 37.31
N GLN A 567 30.91 -9.59 37.92
CA GLN A 567 32.05 -10.38 38.44
C GLN A 567 31.63 -11.44 39.46
N ILE A 568 30.59 -11.16 40.25
CA ILE A 568 30.06 -12.08 41.26
C ILE A 568 29.41 -13.29 40.58
N ALA A 569 28.60 -13.07 39.54
CA ALA A 569 27.98 -14.14 38.77
C ALA A 569 29.00 -14.99 38.01
N ILE A 570 30.03 -14.36 37.43
CA ILE A 570 31.15 -15.06 36.78
C ILE A 570 31.89 -15.94 37.80
N LYS A 571 32.23 -15.41 38.98
CA LYS A 571 32.88 -16.19 40.04
C LYS A 571 32.01 -17.37 40.47
N TRP A 572 30.71 -17.16 40.63
CA TRP A 572 29.76 -18.22 40.95
C TRP A 572 29.76 -19.33 39.89
N TRP A 573 29.77 -18.98 38.59
CA TRP A 573 29.80 -19.96 37.51
C TRP A 573 31.01 -20.90 37.60
N TYR A 574 32.22 -20.33 37.76
CA TYR A 574 33.43 -21.13 37.89
C TYR A 574 33.39 -22.02 39.13
N VAL A 575 32.88 -21.52 40.25
CA VAL A 575 32.74 -22.31 41.48
C VAL A 575 31.74 -23.45 41.31
N SER A 576 30.60 -23.18 40.66
CA SER A 576 29.46 -24.09 40.60
C SER A 576 29.48 -25.10 39.45
N PHE A 577 30.14 -24.80 38.33
CA PHE A 577 30.13 -25.64 37.12
C PHE A 577 31.54 -26.10 36.68
N VAL A 578 32.59 -25.31 36.94
CA VAL A 578 33.96 -25.61 36.48
C VAL A 578 34.79 -26.31 37.55
N THR A 579 34.69 -25.91 38.82
CA THR A 579 35.44 -26.52 39.93
C THR A 579 34.69 -27.64 40.65
N THR A 580 33.41 -27.84 40.39
CA THR A 580 32.64 -28.95 40.98
C THR A 580 32.93 -30.24 40.19
N PRO A 581 33.43 -31.33 40.82
CA PRO A 581 33.87 -32.55 40.12
C PRO A 581 32.75 -33.44 39.54
N GLN A 582 31.58 -32.89 39.21
CA GLN A 582 30.43 -33.65 38.68
C GLN A 582 30.21 -33.49 37.16
N SER A 583 31.04 -32.71 36.46
CA SER A 583 31.00 -32.51 35.00
C SER A 583 32.08 -33.27 34.22
N ARG A 584 32.70 -34.29 34.83
CA ARG A 584 33.52 -35.30 34.14
C ARG A 584 32.99 -36.70 34.46
N LEU A 585 31.89 -37.10 33.84
CA LEU A 585 31.50 -38.50 33.67
C LEU A 585 30.57 -38.63 32.46
#